data_AF-Q5BRG3-F1
#
_entry.id   AF-Q5BRG3-F1
#
_cell.length_a   1.000
_cell.length_b   1.000
_cell.length_c   1.000
_cell.angle_alpha   90.00
_cell.angle_beta   90.00
_cell.angle_gamma   90.00
#
_symmetry.space_group_name_H-M   'P 1'
#
loop_
_entity.id
_entity.type
_entity.pdbx_description
1 polymer ?
#
loop_
_entity_poly.entity_id
_entity_poly.type
_entity_poly.pdbx_seq_one_letter_code
_entity_poly.pdbx_strand_id
1 'polypeptide(L)'
;IAAGLVELASRNYRGAATNFLQVSHDHCESPTSRIVTISDLAFFITLCSLATFERTELATLVLGNTSLRLLLESEPACREMLQSFHQADYASCLGRLNKLRNFLRLDIFLSDHVSALCREIRSRALCQYFSPYSSADLNHMAKAFDTNVASLVNELAVLIQDGEY
;
A
#
# COMPACT_ATOMS: atom_id res chain seq x y z
N ILE A 1 -0.12 4.95 -17.93
CA ILE A 1 0.91 4.02 -17.39
C ILE A 1 2.29 4.67 -17.35
N ALA A 2 2.84 5.15 -18.47
CA ALA A 2 4.18 5.78 -18.49
C ALA A 2 4.35 6.91 -17.46
N ALA A 3 3.39 7.84 -17.36
CA ALA A 3 3.41 8.90 -16.35
C ALA A 3 3.44 8.34 -14.91
N GLY A 4 2.66 7.30 -14.61
CA GLY A 4 2.67 6.66 -13.30
C GLY A 4 4.01 5.97 -12.97
N LEU A 5 4.69 5.39 -13.95
CA LEU A 5 6.04 4.83 -13.77
C LEU A 5 7.10 5.91 -13.53
N VAL A 6 7.00 7.07 -14.19
CA VAL A 6 7.89 8.21 -13.94
C VAL A 6 7.71 8.75 -12.52
N GLU A 7 6.46 8.87 -12.07
CA GLU A 7 6.14 9.27 -10.70
C GLU A 7 6.63 8.25 -9.68
N LEU A 8 6.47 6.94 -9.97
CA LEU A 8 6.99 5.86 -9.14
C LEU A 8 8.52 5.96 -8.99
N ALA A 9 9.23 6.14 -10.11
CA ALA A 9 10.68 6.31 -10.13
C ALA A 9 11.12 7.56 -9.36
N SER A 10 10.32 8.63 -9.40
CA SER A 10 10.54 9.86 -8.63
C SER A 10 10.15 9.74 -7.16
N ARG A 11 9.77 8.54 -6.69
CA ARG A 11 9.25 8.25 -5.33
C ARG A 11 7.98 9.02 -4.98
N ASN A 12 7.28 9.57 -5.97
CA ASN A 12 5.97 10.19 -5.79
C ASN A 12 4.87 9.14 -5.90
N TYR A 13 4.68 8.36 -4.84
CA TYR A 13 3.71 7.26 -4.82
C TYR A 13 2.27 7.76 -4.98
N ARG A 14 1.96 8.97 -4.48
CA ARG A 14 0.60 9.52 -4.57
C ARG A 14 0.25 9.88 -6.00
N GLY A 15 1.16 10.59 -6.68
CA GLY A 15 1.02 10.90 -8.10
C GLY A 15 0.98 9.64 -8.96
N ALA A 16 1.80 8.64 -8.64
CA ALA A 16 1.79 7.35 -9.31
C ALA A 16 0.43 6.65 -9.17
N ALA A 17 -0.09 6.53 -7.95
CA ALA A 17 -1.40 5.93 -7.69
C ALA A 17 -2.50 6.63 -8.50
N THR A 18 -2.65 7.96 -8.37
CA THR A 18 -3.69 8.71 -9.10
C THR A 18 -3.60 8.53 -10.61
N ASN A 19 -2.38 8.56 -11.18
CA ASN A 19 -2.19 8.31 -12.60
C ASN A 19 -2.56 6.88 -12.99
N PHE A 20 -2.25 5.88 -12.17
CA PHE A 20 -2.63 4.49 -12.43
C PHE A 20 -4.14 4.25 -12.28
N LEU A 21 -4.82 4.90 -11.33
CA LEU A 21 -6.28 4.83 -11.16
C LEU A 21 -7.04 5.37 -12.38
N GLN A 22 -6.47 6.36 -13.09
CA GLN A 22 -7.05 6.94 -14.31
C GLN A 22 -6.86 6.06 -15.55
N VAL A 23 -5.93 5.09 -15.53
CA VAL A 23 -5.73 4.16 -16.64
C VAL A 23 -6.88 3.15 -16.65
N SER A 24 -7.91 3.43 -17.45
CA SER A 24 -9.01 2.49 -17.70
C SER A 24 -8.55 1.34 -18.60
N HIS A 25 -9.25 0.20 -18.51
CA HIS A 25 -9.05 -1.07 -19.24
C HIS A 25 -8.88 -0.95 -20.77
N ASP A 26 -9.23 0.19 -21.36
CA ASP A 26 -9.18 0.45 -22.82
C ASP A 26 -7.76 0.64 -23.40
N HIS A 27 -6.70 0.72 -22.58
CA HIS A 27 -5.35 1.02 -23.07
C HIS A 27 -4.49 -0.20 -23.46
N CYS A 28 -5.12 -1.34 -23.74
CA CYS A 28 -4.44 -2.58 -24.14
C CYS A 28 -3.54 -2.42 -25.39
N GLU A 29 -3.77 -1.38 -26.20
CA GLU A 29 -3.00 -1.09 -27.43
C GLU A 29 -1.84 -0.09 -27.24
N SER A 30 -1.46 0.23 -26.01
CA SER A 30 -0.31 1.11 -25.75
C SER A 30 1.01 0.32 -25.80
N PRO A 31 2.13 0.87 -26.29
CA PRO A 31 3.45 0.19 -26.28
C PRO A 31 3.95 -0.16 -24.87
N THR A 32 3.38 0.45 -23.83
CA THR A 32 3.65 0.13 -22.42
C THR A 32 3.01 -1.18 -21.93
N SER A 33 2.00 -1.71 -22.63
CA SER A 33 1.40 -3.03 -22.38
C SER A 33 2.43 -4.17 -22.52
N ARG A 34 3.49 -3.95 -23.31
CA ARG A 34 4.61 -4.91 -23.47
C ARG A 34 5.56 -4.96 -22.28
N ILE A 35 5.50 -4.01 -21.35
CA ILE A 35 6.50 -3.85 -20.28
C ILE A 35 5.89 -4.13 -18.90
N VAL A 36 4.60 -3.82 -18.70
CA VAL A 36 3.90 -3.98 -17.42
C VAL A 36 2.60 -4.75 -17.65
N THR A 37 2.42 -5.86 -16.95
CA THR A 37 1.19 -6.66 -17.05
C THR A 37 0.05 -6.07 -16.21
N ILE A 38 -1.17 -6.54 -16.44
CA ILE A 38 -2.36 -6.14 -15.67
C ILE A 38 -2.18 -6.50 -14.18
N SER A 39 -1.56 -7.65 -13.89
CA SER A 39 -1.24 -8.06 -12.51
C SER A 39 -0.23 -7.11 -11.87
N ASP A 40 0.84 -6.73 -12.57
CA ASP A 40 1.84 -5.78 -12.03
C ASP A 40 1.20 -4.42 -11.71
N LEU A 41 0.31 -3.95 -12.60
CA LEU A 41 -0.46 -2.73 -12.37
C LEU A 41 -1.32 -2.84 -11.11
N ALA A 42 -1.92 -4.00 -10.84
CA ALA A 42 -2.68 -4.26 -9.61
C ALA A 42 -1.81 -4.08 -8.36
N PHE A 43 -0.60 -4.65 -8.37
CA PHE A 43 0.36 -4.50 -7.28
C PHE A 43 0.82 -3.05 -7.11
N PHE A 44 1.14 -2.34 -8.19
CA PHE A 44 1.56 -0.94 -8.12
C PHE A 44 0.47 -0.05 -7.54
N ILE A 45 -0.77 -0.20 -8.04
CA ILE A 45 -1.92 0.55 -7.52
C ILE A 45 -2.13 0.22 -6.05
N THR A 46 -2.11 -1.05 -5.68
CA THR A 46 -2.37 -1.48 -4.31
C THR A 46 -1.33 -0.92 -3.33
N LEU A 47 -0.04 -1.08 -3.64
CA LEU A 47 1.04 -0.63 -2.77
C LEU A 47 1.11 0.90 -2.67
N CYS A 48 0.99 1.59 -3.80
CA CYS A 48 0.99 3.06 -3.79
C CYS A 48 -0.24 3.58 -3.03
N SER A 49 -1.42 2.99 -3.25
CA SER A 49 -2.64 3.37 -2.55
C SER A 49 -2.53 3.14 -1.04
N LEU A 50 -1.99 2.00 -0.60
CA LEU A 50 -1.77 1.71 0.82
C LEU A 50 -0.76 2.67 1.46
N ALA A 51 0.26 3.10 0.71
CA ALA A 51 1.27 4.03 1.21
C ALA A 51 0.76 5.47 1.28
N THR A 52 -0.16 5.90 0.39
CA THR A 52 -0.48 7.33 0.23
C THR A 52 -1.90 7.72 0.58
N PHE A 53 -2.89 6.86 0.34
CA PHE A 53 -4.29 7.22 0.50
C PHE A 53 -4.76 7.00 1.93
N GLU A 54 -5.70 7.83 2.36
CA GLU A 54 -6.43 7.64 3.61
C GLU A 54 -7.58 6.63 3.44
N ARG A 55 -8.12 6.17 4.57
CA ARG A 55 -9.23 5.20 4.60
C ARG A 55 -10.43 5.61 3.73
N THR A 56 -10.76 6.92 3.73
CA THR A 56 -11.85 7.51 2.93
C THR A 56 -11.52 7.53 1.43
N GLU A 57 -10.29 7.87 1.08
CA GLU A 57 -9.81 7.88 -0.30
C GLU A 57 -9.71 6.45 -0.85
N LEU A 58 -9.22 5.48 -0.06
CA LEU A 58 -9.20 4.06 -0.41
C LEU A 58 -10.61 3.53 -0.72
N ALA A 59 -11.59 3.89 0.10
CA ALA A 59 -12.97 3.46 -0.10
C ALA A 59 -13.58 4.05 -1.40
N THR A 60 -13.32 5.33 -1.67
CA THR A 60 -13.93 6.03 -2.80
C THR A 60 -13.18 5.79 -4.12
N LEU A 61 -11.86 5.96 -4.12
CA LEU A 61 -11.01 5.90 -5.31
C LEU A 61 -10.68 4.47 -5.74
N VAL A 62 -10.52 3.55 -4.79
CA VAL A 62 -10.11 2.16 -5.08
C VAL A 62 -11.30 1.21 -5.00
N LEU A 63 -12.00 1.14 -3.87
CA LEU A 63 -13.11 0.20 -3.68
C LEU A 63 -14.39 0.61 -4.43
N GLY A 64 -14.58 1.92 -4.66
CA GLY A 64 -15.71 2.47 -5.42
C GLY A 64 -15.52 2.46 -6.93
N ASN A 65 -14.30 2.23 -7.42
CA ASN A 65 -14.00 2.25 -8.84
C ASN A 65 -14.17 0.85 -9.47
N THR A 66 -15.22 0.69 -10.26
CA THR A 66 -15.57 -0.58 -10.92
C THR A 66 -14.47 -1.12 -11.82
N SER A 67 -13.73 -0.24 -12.51
CA SER A 67 -12.63 -0.64 -13.39
C SER A 67 -11.48 -1.29 -12.62
N LEU A 68 -11.16 -0.75 -11.44
CA LEU A 68 -10.15 -1.34 -10.56
C LEU A 68 -10.65 -2.59 -9.87
N ARG A 69 -11.94 -2.65 -9.55
CA ARG A 69 -12.53 -3.85 -8.96
C ARG A 69 -12.34 -5.05 -9.89
N LEU A 70 -12.58 -4.90 -11.19
CA LEU A 70 -12.34 -5.95 -12.19
C LEU A 70 -10.86 -6.35 -12.28
N LEU A 71 -9.96 -5.37 -12.19
CA LEU A 71 -8.52 -5.63 -12.20
C LEU A 71 -8.06 -6.37 -10.93
N LEU A 72 -8.59 -5.97 -9.77
CA LEU A 72 -8.37 -6.61 -8.47
C LEU A 72 -9.06 -7.98 -8.35
N GLU A 73 -10.07 -8.29 -9.16
CA GLU A 73 -10.64 -9.64 -9.25
C GLU A 73 -9.63 -10.64 -9.84
N SER A 74 -8.71 -10.18 -10.68
CA SER A 74 -7.63 -11.03 -11.20
C SER A 74 -6.58 -11.35 -10.13
N GLU A 75 -6.37 -10.45 -9.16
CA GLU A 75 -5.37 -10.57 -8.09
C GLU A 75 -6.04 -10.49 -6.70
N PRO A 76 -6.58 -11.60 -6.17
CA PRO A 76 -7.29 -11.60 -4.90
C PRO A 76 -6.41 -11.17 -3.72
N ALA A 77 -5.10 -11.40 -3.78
CA ALA A 77 -4.16 -10.98 -2.73
C ALA A 77 -4.15 -9.46 -2.54
N CYS A 78 -4.17 -8.69 -3.64
CA CYS A 78 -4.23 -7.23 -3.61
C CYS A 78 -5.54 -6.72 -2.99
N ARG A 79 -6.65 -7.31 -3.41
CA ARG A 79 -7.98 -6.99 -2.89
C ARG A 79 -8.08 -7.25 -1.38
N GLU A 80 -7.61 -8.41 -0.93
CA GLU A 80 -7.62 -8.76 0.49
C GLU A 80 -6.77 -7.79 1.32
N MET A 81 -5.59 -7.38 0.84
CA MET A 81 -4.77 -6.38 1.53
C MET A 81 -5.49 -5.03 1.69
N LEU A 82 -6.11 -4.53 0.60
CA LEU A 82 -6.87 -3.27 0.64
C LEU A 82 -8.06 -3.36 1.59
N GLN A 83 -8.77 -4.49 1.58
CA GLN A 83 -9.90 -4.72 2.48
C GLN A 83 -9.45 -4.84 3.94
N SER A 84 -8.40 -5.61 4.24
CA SER A 84 -7.84 -5.74 5.59
C SER A 84 -7.37 -4.38 6.12
N PHE A 85 -6.69 -3.58 5.30
CA PHE A 85 -6.28 -2.22 5.69
C PHE A 85 -7.49 -1.31 5.95
N HIS A 86 -8.52 -1.38 5.09
CA HIS A 86 -9.76 -0.62 5.29
C HIS A 86 -10.55 -1.07 6.52
N GLN A 87 -10.49 -2.35 6.91
CA GLN A 87 -11.12 -2.88 8.12
C GLN A 87 -10.29 -2.66 9.40
N ALA A 88 -9.13 -2.01 9.29
CA ALA A 88 -8.14 -1.87 10.37
C ALA A 88 -7.56 -3.20 10.89
N ASP A 89 -7.65 -4.26 10.08
CA ASP A 89 -6.94 -5.52 10.32
C ASP A 89 -5.52 -5.45 9.72
N TYR A 90 -4.67 -4.65 10.38
CA TYR A 90 -3.30 -4.41 9.93
C TYR A 90 -2.41 -5.66 10.03
N ALA A 91 -2.72 -6.59 10.94
CA ALA A 91 -2.01 -7.86 11.10
C ALA A 91 -2.04 -8.67 9.82
N SER A 92 -3.25 -8.90 9.30
CA SER A 92 -3.48 -9.64 8.05
C SER A 92 -2.86 -8.92 6.86
N CYS A 93 -3.00 -7.59 6.79
CA CYS A 93 -2.44 -6.78 5.70
C CYS A 93 -0.91 -6.85 5.67
N LEU A 94 -0.23 -6.57 6.79
CA LEU A 94 1.22 -6.59 6.89
C LEU A 94 1.79 -8.00 6.74
N GLY A 95 1.09 -9.02 7.25
CA GLY A 95 1.47 -10.43 7.05
C GLY A 95 1.47 -10.82 5.58
N ARG A 96 0.45 -10.42 4.81
CA ARG A 96 0.38 -10.63 3.35
C ARG A 96 1.43 -9.82 2.61
N LEU A 97 1.61 -8.56 2.98
CA LEU A 97 2.65 -7.69 2.41
C LEU A 97 4.04 -8.30 2.59
N ASN A 98 4.35 -8.85 3.76
CA ASN A 98 5.64 -9.51 4.03
C ASN A 98 5.87 -10.78 3.19
N LYS A 99 4.82 -11.56 2.90
CA LYS A 99 4.91 -12.72 2.00
C LYS A 99 5.19 -12.27 0.57
N LEU A 100 4.48 -11.24 0.11
CA LEU A 100 4.65 -10.68 -1.23
C LEU A 100 5.96 -9.92 -1.38
N ARG A 101 6.53 -9.37 -0.30
CA ARG A 101 7.79 -8.62 -0.30
C ARG A 101 8.91 -9.31 -1.06
N ASN A 102 9.07 -10.63 -0.90
CA ASN A 102 10.11 -11.38 -1.60
C ASN A 102 9.87 -11.41 -3.11
N PHE A 103 8.61 -11.56 -3.54
CA PHE A 103 8.22 -11.52 -4.94
C PHE A 103 8.41 -10.11 -5.53
N LEU A 104 7.96 -9.08 -4.80
CA LEU A 104 8.08 -7.68 -5.23
C LEU A 104 9.55 -7.22 -5.35
N ARG A 105 10.47 -7.82 -4.59
CA ARG A 105 11.92 -7.52 -4.71
C ARG A 105 12.57 -8.12 -5.96
N LEU A 106 11.91 -9.08 -6.62
CA LEU A 106 12.35 -9.63 -7.90
C LEU A 106 11.88 -8.76 -9.08
N ASP A 107 10.98 -7.81 -8.84
CA ASP A 107 10.49 -6.89 -9.85
C ASP A 107 11.51 -5.77 -10.13
N ILE A 108 11.78 -5.53 -11.41
CA ILE A 108 12.76 -4.53 -11.87
C ILE A 108 12.37 -3.12 -11.45
N PHE A 109 11.08 -2.79 -11.48
CA PHE A 109 10.56 -1.46 -11.16
C PHE A 109 10.32 -1.28 -9.67
N LEU A 110 9.96 -2.34 -8.95
CA LEU A 110 9.57 -2.24 -7.54
C LEU A 110 10.69 -2.51 -6.55
N SER A 111 11.74 -3.24 -6.94
CA SER A 111 12.80 -3.70 -6.04
C SER A 111 13.41 -2.60 -5.14
N ASP A 112 13.69 -1.41 -5.68
CA ASP A 112 14.25 -0.28 -4.91
C ASP A 112 13.21 0.38 -3.99
N HIS A 113 11.94 0.34 -4.39
CA HIS A 113 10.84 1.01 -3.69
C HIS A 113 10.19 0.15 -2.61
N VAL A 114 10.30 -1.18 -2.68
CA VAL A 114 9.63 -2.11 -1.74
C VAL A 114 9.97 -1.80 -0.29
N SER A 115 11.24 -1.52 0.03
CA SER A 115 11.62 -1.19 1.41
C SER A 115 11.00 0.12 1.90
N ALA A 116 10.95 1.14 1.03
CA ALA A 116 10.31 2.41 1.36
C ALA A 116 8.80 2.23 1.52
N LEU A 117 8.13 1.62 0.54
CA LEU A 117 6.69 1.35 0.57
C LEU A 117 6.27 0.54 1.79
N CYS A 118 6.99 -0.54 2.12
CA CYS A 118 6.69 -1.32 3.33
C CYS A 118 6.80 -0.50 4.61
N ARG A 119 7.78 0.41 4.70
CA ARG A 119 7.94 1.30 5.84
C ARG A 119 6.82 2.33 5.91
N GLU A 120 6.48 2.98 4.80
CA GLU A 120 5.39 3.97 4.74
C GLU A 120 4.03 3.35 5.07
N ILE A 121 3.71 2.19 4.48
CA ILE A 121 2.46 1.47 4.77
C ILE A 121 2.36 1.12 6.26
N ARG A 122 3.49 0.72 6.87
CA ARG A 122 3.55 0.40 8.30
C ARG A 122 3.39 1.64 9.17
N SER A 123 4.11 2.73 8.87
CA SER A 123 3.94 4.04 9.51
C SER A 123 2.47 4.45 9.52
N ARG A 124 1.84 4.44 8.35
CA ARG A 124 0.45 4.83 8.16
C ARG A 124 -0.52 3.93 8.91
N ALA A 125 -0.30 2.62 8.89
CA ALA A 125 -1.07 1.67 9.68
C ALA A 125 -0.99 1.98 11.18
N LEU A 126 0.19 2.35 11.69
CA LEU A 126 0.38 2.76 13.08
C LEU A 126 -0.41 4.04 13.37
N CYS A 127 -0.23 5.11 12.60
CA CYS A 127 -0.95 6.38 12.82
C CYS A 127 -2.48 6.20 12.75
N GLN A 128 -2.97 5.41 11.77
CA GLN A 128 -4.39 5.13 11.62
C GLN A 128 -4.93 4.23 12.74
N TYR A 129 -4.12 3.33 13.28
CA TYR A 129 -4.47 2.56 14.48
C TYR A 129 -4.57 3.47 15.71
N PHE A 130 -3.68 4.45 15.87
CA PHE A 130 -3.67 5.36 17.01
C PHE A 130 -4.75 6.45 16.97
N SER A 131 -5.13 6.93 15.78
CA SER A 131 -6.09 8.03 15.60
C SER A 131 -7.37 7.97 16.48
N PRO A 132 -8.03 6.80 16.66
CA PRO A 132 -9.21 6.71 17.55
C PRO A 132 -8.90 6.47 19.03
N TYR A 133 -7.68 6.12 19.43
CA TYR A 133 -7.34 5.78 20.82
C TYR A 133 -6.60 6.91 21.52
N SER A 134 -7.17 7.46 22.59
CA SER A 134 -6.48 8.37 23.50
C SER A 134 -5.44 7.67 24.37
N SER A 135 -5.62 6.37 24.63
CA SER A 135 -4.62 5.48 25.22
C SER A 135 -4.73 4.09 24.58
N ALA A 136 -3.61 3.55 24.09
CA ALA A 136 -3.55 2.23 23.47
C ALA A 136 -2.62 1.30 24.27
N ASP A 137 -3.01 0.04 24.43
CA ASP A 137 -2.15 -0.98 25.04
C ASP A 137 -1.11 -1.47 24.03
N LEU A 138 0.14 -1.10 24.27
CA LEU A 138 1.29 -1.47 23.43
C LEU A 138 1.45 -2.99 23.27
N ASN A 139 1.00 -3.81 24.23
CA ASN A 139 1.09 -5.27 24.14
C ASN A 139 0.09 -5.83 23.14
N HIS A 140 -1.13 -5.32 23.14
CA HIS A 140 -2.14 -5.67 22.14
C HIS A 140 -1.72 -5.23 20.75
N MET A 141 -1.12 -4.04 20.66
CA MET A 141 -0.62 -3.50 19.40
C MET A 141 0.58 -4.29 18.88
N ALA A 142 1.55 -4.64 19.74
CA ALA A 142 2.68 -5.48 19.38
C ALA A 142 2.22 -6.83 18.80
N LYS A 143 1.18 -7.45 19.38
CA LYS A 143 0.55 -8.65 18.82
C LYS A 143 -0.11 -8.41 17.46
N ALA A 144 -0.81 -7.29 17.29
CA ALA A 144 -1.46 -6.96 16.02
C ALA A 144 -0.45 -6.64 14.90
N PHE A 145 0.73 -6.13 15.23
CA PHE A 145 1.78 -5.79 14.26
C PHE A 145 2.86 -6.86 14.11
N ASP A 146 2.64 -8.04 14.71
CA ASP A 146 3.57 -9.17 14.77
C ASP A 146 5.00 -8.73 15.14
N THR A 147 5.10 -7.87 16.15
CA THR A 147 6.35 -7.23 16.58
C THR A 147 6.48 -7.24 18.10
N ASN A 148 7.64 -6.84 18.59
CA ASN A 148 7.94 -6.66 20.00
C ASN A 148 7.63 -5.22 20.44
N VAL A 149 7.21 -5.05 21.69
CA VAL A 149 6.91 -3.73 22.27
C VAL A 149 8.09 -2.77 22.15
N ALA A 150 9.32 -3.25 22.39
CA ALA A 150 10.52 -2.42 22.27
C ALA A 150 10.74 -1.88 20.84
N SER A 151 10.53 -2.72 19.83
CA SER A 151 10.62 -2.33 18.41
C SER A 151 9.51 -1.34 18.05
N LEU A 152 8.29 -1.60 18.52
CA LEU A 152 7.14 -0.72 18.33
C LEU A 152 7.36 0.67 18.93
N VAL A 153 7.90 0.75 20.15
CA VAL A 153 8.19 2.05 20.80
C VAL A 153 9.25 2.82 20.03
N ASN A 154 10.30 2.16 19.53
CA ASN A 154 11.30 2.82 18.70
C ASN A 154 10.71 3.33 17.37
N GLU A 155 9.87 2.52 16.72
CA GLU A 155 9.16 2.94 15.50
C GLU A 155 8.27 4.16 15.78
N LEU A 156 7.52 4.15 16.88
CA LEU A 156 6.68 5.28 17.29
C LEU A 156 7.50 6.52 17.65
N ALA A 157 8.64 6.36 18.30
CA ALA A 157 9.53 7.47 18.62
C ALA A 157 10.02 8.18 17.35
N VAL A 158 10.35 7.41 16.30
CA VAL A 158 10.70 7.96 14.98
C VAL A 158 9.50 8.68 14.36
N LEU A 159 8.30 8.10 14.41
CA LEU A 159 7.10 8.74 13.85
C LEU A 159 6.74 10.06 14.53
N ILE A 160 6.87 10.11 15.86
CA ILE A 160 6.68 11.33 16.65
C ILE A 160 7.76 12.37 16.29
N GLN A 161 8.99 11.93 16.07
CA GLN A 161 10.11 12.81 15.72
C GLN A 161 10.01 13.35 14.30
N ASP A 162 9.48 12.56 13.35
CA ASP A 162 9.23 12.96 11.97
C ASP A 162 7.95 13.81 11.81
N GLY A 163 7.14 13.95 12.86
CA GLY A 163 5.98 14.85 12.89
C GLY A 163 4.74 14.33 12.18
N GLU A 164 4.64 13.01 11.93
CA GLU A 164 3.48 12.36 11.29
C GLU A 164 2.37 11.97 12.30
N TYR A 165 2.17 12.78 13.34
CA TYR A 165 1.16 12.55 14.39
C TYR A 165 0.12 13.67 14.44
#